data_AF-A0A0Q4JE02-F1
#
_entry.id   AF-A0A0Q4JE02-F1
#
_cell.length_a   1.000
_cell.length_b   1.000
_cell.length_c   1.000
_cell.angle_alpha   90.00
_cell.angle_beta   90.00
_cell.angle_gamma   90.00
#
_symmetry.space_group_name_H-M   'P 1'
#
loop_
_entity.id
_entity.type
_entity.pdbx_description
1 polymer ?
#
loop_
_entity_poly.entity_id
_entity_poly.type
_entity_poly.pdbx_seq_one_letter_code
_entity_poly.pdbx_strand_id
1 'polypeptide(L)'
;MPGTADRAARRAEERAKDREQRAKERLAASEQRSESRAAQRDLQSQERERARETRRIEEGQRIQARLDAPPTNDVEALKISKRRRSGALARSGEETKKERDTRSYKTIVDNARIRTLADRGASVSGLAGAFGITVEEVEAALRETAPQD
;
A
#
# COMPACT_ATOMS: atom_id res chain seq x y z
N MET A 1 43.86 61.25 6.75
CA MET A 1 44.07 59.82 6.45
C MET A 1 43.13 59.01 7.33
N PRO A 2 42.24 58.16 6.80
CA PRO A 2 41.32 57.37 7.63
C PRO A 2 42.10 56.43 8.56
N GLY A 3 41.64 56.29 9.79
CA GLY A 3 42.31 55.52 10.84
C GLY A 3 42.29 54.01 10.57
N THR A 4 43.12 53.25 11.29
CA THR A 4 43.09 51.77 11.26
C THR A 4 41.73 51.21 11.67
N ALA A 5 41.05 51.86 12.62
CA ALA A 5 39.68 51.54 13.04
C ALA A 5 38.64 51.69 11.92
N ASP A 6 38.68 52.79 11.15
CA ASP A 6 37.77 53.02 10.02
C ASP A 6 37.92 51.97 8.91
N ARG A 7 39.16 51.53 8.65
CA ARG A 7 39.44 50.45 7.70
C ARG A 7 38.93 49.10 8.18
N ALA A 8 39.02 48.82 9.49
CA ALA A 8 38.47 47.60 10.08
C ALA A 8 36.94 47.59 10.04
N ALA A 9 36.29 48.73 10.32
CA ALA A 9 34.84 48.89 10.23
C ALA A 9 34.31 48.66 8.81
N ARG A 10 34.90 49.31 7.78
CA ARG A 10 34.53 49.07 6.37
C ARG A 10 34.66 47.60 5.97
N ARG A 11 35.73 46.94 6.39
CA ARG A 11 35.95 45.51 6.10
C ARG A 11 34.93 44.62 6.81
N ALA A 12 34.45 45.01 7.98
CA ALA A 12 33.39 44.29 8.68
C ALA A 12 32.04 44.45 7.97
N GLU A 13 31.74 45.66 7.48
CA GLU A 13 30.54 45.95 6.69
C GLU A 13 30.54 45.20 5.35
N GLU A 14 31.67 45.18 4.62
CA GLU A 14 31.81 44.40 3.39
C GLU A 14 31.53 42.91 3.63
N ARG A 15 32.10 42.32 4.69
CA ARG A 15 31.82 40.92 5.06
C ARG A 15 30.38 40.68 5.50
N ALA A 16 29.71 41.67 6.08
CA ALA A 16 28.30 41.57 6.42
C ALA A 16 27.44 41.55 5.14
N LYS A 17 27.71 42.46 4.20
CA LYS A 17 27.05 42.50 2.88
C LYS A 17 27.26 41.21 2.09
N ASP A 18 28.49 40.69 2.03
CA ASP A 18 28.79 39.41 1.36
C ASP A 18 28.04 38.23 1.98
N ARG A 19 27.85 38.22 3.30
CA ARG A 19 27.11 37.16 4.00
C ARG A 19 25.62 37.26 3.70
N GLU A 20 25.07 38.46 3.68
CA GLU A 20 23.67 38.71 3.33
C GLU A 20 23.39 38.32 1.88
N GLN A 21 24.29 38.69 0.96
CA GLN A 21 24.18 38.32 -0.45
C GLN A 21 24.22 36.81 -0.66
N ARG A 22 25.17 36.11 -0.03
CA ARG A 22 25.21 34.64 -0.03
C ARG A 22 23.99 33.98 0.64
N ALA A 23 23.35 34.65 1.60
CA ALA A 23 22.11 34.15 2.18
C ALA A 23 20.94 34.27 1.18
N LYS A 24 20.82 35.41 0.50
CA LYS A 24 19.81 35.65 -0.55
C LYS A 24 19.97 34.67 -1.71
N GLU A 25 21.21 34.47 -2.19
CA GLU A 25 21.51 33.51 -3.27
C GLU A 25 21.14 32.07 -2.87
N ARG A 26 21.40 31.67 -1.62
CA ARG A 26 21.03 30.34 -1.12
C ARG A 26 19.51 30.15 -1.04
N LEU A 27 18.77 31.17 -0.62
CA LEU A 27 17.31 31.13 -0.59
C LEU A 27 16.75 31.01 -2.01
N ALA A 28 17.19 31.86 -2.93
CA ALA A 28 16.76 31.81 -4.34
C ALA A 28 17.08 30.46 -4.99
N ALA A 29 18.27 29.90 -4.77
CA ALA A 29 18.64 28.58 -5.27
C ALA A 29 17.83 27.43 -4.62
N SER A 30 17.35 27.62 -3.39
CA SER A 30 16.46 26.67 -2.72
C SER A 30 15.05 26.72 -3.31
N GLU A 31 14.52 27.91 -3.54
CA GLU A 31 13.21 28.15 -4.15
C GLU A 31 13.17 27.57 -5.56
N GLN A 32 14.16 27.89 -6.41
CA GLN A 32 14.26 27.33 -7.77
C GLN A 32 14.31 25.80 -7.79
N ARG A 33 15.03 25.18 -6.84
CA ARG A 33 15.07 23.71 -6.72
C ARG A 33 13.74 23.11 -6.25
N SER A 34 13.00 23.83 -5.42
CA SER A 34 11.68 23.40 -4.97
C SER A 34 10.67 23.49 -6.12
N GLU A 35 10.68 24.60 -6.85
CA GLU A 35 9.82 24.84 -8.02
C GLU A 35 10.08 23.82 -9.13
N SER A 36 11.35 23.54 -9.46
CA SER A 36 11.68 22.54 -10.49
C SER A 36 11.22 21.13 -10.11
N ARG A 37 11.35 20.75 -8.83
CA ARG A 37 10.84 19.46 -8.32
C ARG A 37 9.32 19.41 -8.28
N ALA A 38 8.63 20.53 -8.05
CA ALA A 38 7.18 20.58 -8.13
C ALA A 38 6.73 20.38 -9.57
N ALA A 39 7.27 21.15 -10.52
CA ALA A 39 6.98 21.02 -11.94
C ALA A 39 7.25 19.60 -12.48
N GLN A 40 8.36 18.98 -12.08
CA GLN A 40 8.67 17.59 -12.47
C GLN A 40 7.65 16.58 -11.94
N ARG A 41 7.17 16.75 -10.70
CA ARG A 41 6.15 15.88 -10.11
C ARG A 41 4.80 16.05 -10.81
N ASP A 42 4.45 17.26 -11.20
CA ASP A 42 3.21 17.54 -11.91
C ASP A 42 3.24 16.91 -13.31
N LEU A 43 4.34 17.07 -14.05
CA LEU A 43 4.53 16.41 -15.35
C LEU A 43 4.44 14.88 -15.23
N GLN A 44 5.14 14.29 -14.26
CA GLN A 44 5.09 12.84 -14.04
C GLN A 44 3.69 12.36 -13.64
N SER A 45 2.92 13.18 -12.93
CA SER A 45 1.54 12.86 -12.55
C SER A 45 0.63 12.88 -13.78
N GLN A 46 0.75 13.91 -14.62
CA GLN A 46 0.01 14.00 -15.88
C GLN A 46 0.36 12.85 -16.84
N GLU A 47 1.62 12.48 -16.97
CA GLU A 47 2.05 11.33 -17.79
C GLU A 47 1.43 10.02 -17.29
N ARG A 48 1.39 9.82 -15.97
CA ARG A 48 0.76 8.63 -15.37
C ARG A 48 -0.75 8.60 -15.62
N GLU A 49 -1.42 9.74 -15.59
CA GLU A 49 -2.85 9.84 -15.90
C GLU A 49 -3.12 9.55 -17.38
N ARG A 50 -2.37 10.18 -18.30
CA ARG A 50 -2.44 9.87 -19.74
C ARG A 50 -2.22 8.39 -20.00
N ALA A 51 -1.23 7.76 -19.36
CA ALA A 51 -0.95 6.33 -19.49
C ALA A 51 -2.04 5.43 -18.87
N ARG A 52 -2.84 5.92 -17.93
CA ARG A 52 -4.03 5.21 -17.41
C ARG A 52 -5.19 5.34 -18.39
N GLU A 53 -5.40 6.52 -18.96
CA GLU A 53 -6.45 6.77 -19.95
C GLU A 53 -6.22 5.97 -21.23
N THR A 54 -5.00 5.96 -21.78
CA THR A 54 -4.67 5.14 -22.95
C THR A 54 -4.98 3.66 -22.70
N ARG A 55 -4.56 3.12 -21.55
CA ARG A 55 -4.89 1.74 -21.15
C ARG A 55 -6.40 1.50 -21.05
N ARG A 56 -7.17 2.44 -20.51
CA ARG A 56 -8.65 2.32 -20.44
C ARG A 56 -9.27 2.32 -21.83
N ILE A 57 -8.80 3.19 -22.74
CA ILE A 57 -9.28 3.26 -24.12
C ILE A 57 -8.95 1.96 -24.86
N GLU A 58 -7.71 1.47 -24.77
CA GLU A 58 -7.29 0.20 -25.39
C GLU A 58 -8.04 -1.01 -24.81
N GLU A 59 -8.34 -1.01 -23.52
CA GLU A 59 -9.17 -2.05 -22.90
C GLU A 59 -10.63 -1.96 -23.39
N GLY A 60 -11.21 -0.76 -23.44
CA GLY A 60 -12.54 -0.52 -23.98
C GLY A 60 -12.67 -0.97 -25.44
N GLN A 61 -11.70 -0.62 -26.27
CA GLN A 61 -11.63 -1.07 -27.68
C GLN A 61 -11.52 -2.61 -27.78
N ARG A 62 -10.71 -3.25 -26.94
CA ARG A 62 -10.60 -4.73 -26.91
C ARG A 62 -11.89 -5.40 -26.44
N ILE A 63 -12.61 -4.80 -25.50
CA ILE A 63 -13.92 -5.31 -25.05
C ILE A 63 -14.93 -5.16 -26.19
N GLN A 64 -15.01 -4.00 -26.81
CA GLN A 64 -15.93 -3.72 -27.92
C GLN A 64 -15.67 -4.67 -29.10
N ALA A 65 -14.42 -4.82 -29.52
CA ALA A 65 -14.04 -5.75 -30.59
C ALA A 65 -14.40 -7.22 -30.29
N ARG A 66 -14.45 -7.63 -29.01
CA ARG A 66 -14.91 -8.97 -28.62
C ARG A 66 -16.43 -9.10 -28.65
N LEU A 67 -17.16 -8.04 -28.33
CA LEU A 67 -18.63 -8.02 -28.41
C LEU A 67 -19.09 -8.02 -29.87
N ASP A 68 -18.39 -7.29 -30.73
CA ASP A 68 -18.70 -7.18 -32.16
C ASP A 68 -18.19 -8.38 -32.97
N ALA A 69 -17.28 -9.20 -32.41
CA ALA A 69 -16.83 -10.41 -33.07
C ALA A 69 -17.97 -11.44 -33.15
N PRO A 70 -18.16 -12.10 -34.31
CA PRO A 70 -19.13 -13.18 -34.43
C PRO A 70 -18.80 -14.28 -33.40
N PRO A 71 -19.81 -14.99 -32.86
CA PRO A 71 -19.58 -16.06 -31.90
C PRO A 71 -18.75 -17.14 -32.58
N THR A 72 -17.44 -17.09 -32.33
CA THR A 72 -16.55 -18.18 -32.70
C THR A 72 -16.81 -19.29 -31.70
N ASN A 73 -17.22 -20.47 -32.19
CA ASN A 73 -17.35 -21.70 -31.41
C ASN A 73 -15.98 -22.20 -30.90
N ASP A 74 -14.99 -21.32 -30.78
CA ASP A 74 -13.63 -21.64 -30.45
C ASP A 74 -13.46 -21.61 -28.93
N VAL A 75 -13.56 -22.81 -28.36
CA VAL A 75 -13.55 -23.08 -26.91
C VAL A 75 -12.28 -22.55 -26.25
N GLU A 76 -11.17 -22.44 -26.98
CA GLU A 76 -9.90 -21.92 -26.46
C GLU A 76 -9.88 -20.39 -26.32
N ALA A 77 -10.54 -19.65 -27.23
CA ALA A 77 -10.66 -18.19 -27.13
C ALA A 77 -11.47 -17.75 -25.89
N LEU A 78 -12.51 -18.53 -25.55
CA LEU A 78 -13.35 -18.33 -24.36
C LEU A 78 -12.59 -18.58 -23.04
N LYS A 79 -11.62 -19.51 -23.02
CA LYS A 79 -10.79 -19.78 -21.83
C LYS A 79 -9.80 -18.64 -21.55
N ILE A 80 -9.27 -18.00 -22.59
CA ILE A 80 -8.32 -16.89 -22.47
C ILE A 80 -9.02 -15.60 -22.00
N SER A 81 -10.25 -15.33 -22.45
CA SER A 81 -11.01 -14.14 -22.06
C SER A 81 -11.36 -14.11 -20.56
N LYS A 82 -11.64 -15.28 -19.96
CA LYS A 82 -11.92 -15.44 -18.52
C LYS A 82 -10.70 -15.17 -17.62
N ARG A 83 -9.47 -15.27 -18.13
CA ARG A 83 -8.25 -15.22 -17.30
C ARG A 83 -7.74 -13.81 -16.95
N ARG A 84 -8.29 -12.72 -17.52
CA ARG A 84 -7.66 -11.38 -17.42
C ARG A 84 -8.38 -10.31 -16.60
N ARG A 85 -9.54 -10.57 -16.00
CA ARG A 85 -10.13 -9.60 -15.06
C ARG A 85 -9.69 -9.89 -13.62
N SER A 86 -8.49 -9.46 -13.25
CA SER A 86 -7.97 -9.59 -11.88
C SER A 86 -8.63 -8.55 -10.97
N GLY A 87 -9.84 -8.86 -10.50
CA GLY A 87 -10.55 -8.16 -9.44
C GLY A 87 -11.60 -9.09 -8.85
N ALA A 88 -11.85 -9.02 -7.53
CA ALA A 88 -12.86 -9.85 -6.87
C ALA A 88 -14.25 -9.72 -7.54
N LEU A 89 -14.59 -8.52 -8.01
CA LEU A 89 -15.84 -8.19 -8.69
C LEU A 89 -16.05 -8.96 -10.02
N ALA A 90 -14.98 -9.20 -10.77
CA ALA A 90 -15.07 -9.88 -12.06
C ALA A 90 -15.06 -11.41 -11.96
N ARG A 91 -14.71 -11.95 -10.79
CA ARG A 91 -14.66 -13.40 -10.54
C ARG A 91 -16.01 -13.98 -10.11
N SER A 92 -16.82 -13.23 -9.37
CA SER A 92 -18.13 -13.70 -8.88
C SER A 92 -19.31 -13.25 -9.72
N GLY A 93 -19.18 -12.18 -10.53
CA GLY A 93 -20.32 -11.61 -11.27
C GLY A 93 -21.42 -11.03 -10.37
N GLU A 94 -21.19 -10.99 -9.06
CA GLU A 94 -22.08 -10.41 -8.06
C GLU A 94 -21.66 -8.95 -7.83
N GLU A 95 -22.48 -8.00 -8.26
CA GLU A 95 -22.28 -6.55 -8.04
C GLU A 95 -22.29 -6.19 -6.55
N THR A 96 -22.95 -7.02 -5.73
CA THR A 96 -23.00 -6.88 -4.29
C THR A 96 -22.43 -8.13 -3.63
N LYS A 97 -21.45 -7.94 -2.74
CA LYS A 97 -21.05 -9.03 -1.82
C LYS A 97 -22.31 -9.43 -1.06
N LYS A 98 -22.80 -10.67 -1.24
CA LYS A 98 -23.78 -11.24 -0.32
C LYS A 98 -23.21 -11.11 1.09
N GLU A 99 -23.87 -10.30 1.91
CA GLU A 99 -23.51 -10.17 3.31
C GLU A 99 -23.70 -11.54 3.95
N ARG A 100 -22.60 -12.12 4.40
CA ARG A 100 -22.60 -13.46 4.99
C ARG A 100 -23.14 -13.31 6.40
N ASP A 101 -24.32 -13.86 6.68
CA ASP A 101 -24.79 -13.97 8.05
C ASP A 101 -23.86 -14.93 8.81
N THR A 102 -23.10 -14.35 9.74
CA THR A 102 -22.11 -15.05 10.57
C THR A 102 -22.61 -15.23 12.01
N ARG A 103 -23.85 -14.85 12.32
CA ARG A 103 -24.41 -14.91 13.68
C ARG A 103 -24.45 -16.32 14.25
N SER A 104 -24.50 -17.34 13.39
CA SER A 104 -24.52 -18.76 13.77
C SER A 104 -23.15 -19.45 13.68
N TYR A 105 -22.09 -18.73 13.33
CA TYR A 105 -20.77 -19.35 13.15
C TYR A 105 -20.18 -19.65 14.52
N LYS A 106 -20.00 -20.95 14.81
CA LYS A 106 -19.31 -21.39 16.01
C LYS A 106 -17.87 -21.76 15.66
N THR A 107 -16.92 -21.19 16.38
CA THR A 107 -15.53 -21.65 16.32
C THR A 107 -15.49 -23.10 16.80
N ILE A 108 -15.11 -24.03 15.92
CA ILE A 108 -14.81 -25.40 16.33
C ILE A 108 -13.52 -25.34 17.16
N VAL A 109 -13.61 -25.79 18.41
CA VAL A 109 -12.46 -25.90 19.29
C VAL A 109 -11.68 -27.14 18.88
N ASP A 110 -10.44 -26.94 18.43
CA ASP A 110 -9.54 -28.00 17.99
C ASP A 110 -8.29 -27.96 18.87
N ASN A 111 -8.07 -29.04 19.63
CA ASN A 111 -6.94 -29.16 20.55
C ASN A 111 -5.59 -29.07 19.80
N ALA A 112 -5.51 -29.59 18.57
CA ALA A 112 -4.28 -29.49 17.76
C ALA A 112 -4.00 -28.02 17.38
N ARG A 113 -5.06 -27.25 17.10
CA ARG A 113 -4.95 -25.83 16.78
C ARG A 113 -4.58 -24.99 18.01
N ILE A 114 -5.13 -25.32 19.19
CA ILE A 114 -4.74 -24.70 20.46
C ILE A 114 -3.24 -24.87 20.71
N ARG A 115 -2.73 -26.11 20.57
CA ARG A 115 -1.30 -26.42 20.72
C ARG A 115 -0.44 -25.64 19.72
N THR A 116 -0.80 -25.70 18.43
CA THR A 116 -0.07 -24.98 17.36
C THR A 116 0.04 -23.47 17.62
N LEU A 117 -1.02 -22.86 18.18
CA LEU A 117 -1.01 -21.43 18.49
C LEU A 117 -0.20 -21.13 19.76
N ALA A 118 -0.26 -22.01 20.76
CA ALA A 118 0.59 -21.90 21.95
C ALA A 118 2.08 -22.00 21.60
N ASP A 119 2.47 -22.92 20.71
CA ASP A 119 3.84 -23.06 20.20
C ASP A 119 4.34 -21.79 19.48
N ARG A 120 3.41 -21.04 18.88
CA ARG A 120 3.69 -19.74 18.23
C ARG A 120 3.70 -18.56 19.20
N GLY A 121 3.58 -18.81 20.50
CA GLY A 121 3.65 -17.78 21.55
C GLY A 121 2.31 -17.14 21.91
N ALA A 122 1.18 -17.74 21.53
CA ALA A 122 -0.12 -17.26 22.02
C ALA A 122 -0.26 -17.51 23.53
N SER A 123 -0.73 -16.51 24.27
CA SER A 123 -0.99 -16.65 25.71
C SER A 123 -2.24 -17.51 25.96
N VAL A 124 -2.26 -18.23 27.09
CA VAL A 124 -3.39 -19.08 27.49
C VAL A 124 -4.69 -18.27 27.61
N SER A 125 -4.63 -17.06 28.15
CA SER A 125 -5.78 -16.15 28.22
C SER A 125 -6.26 -15.67 26.85
N GLY A 126 -5.34 -15.45 25.91
CA GLY A 126 -5.65 -15.10 24.52
C GLY A 126 -6.33 -16.25 23.78
N LEU A 127 -5.90 -17.49 24.03
CA LEU A 127 -6.51 -18.69 23.47
C LEU A 127 -7.92 -18.92 24.04
N ALA A 128 -8.10 -18.80 25.35
CA ALA A 128 -9.40 -18.90 26.01
C ALA A 128 -10.42 -17.91 25.40
N GLY A 129 -10.01 -16.64 25.24
CA GLY A 129 -10.85 -15.61 24.62
C GLY A 129 -11.17 -15.87 23.14
N ALA A 130 -10.21 -16.37 22.36
CA ALA A 130 -10.40 -16.63 20.93
C ALA A 130 -11.30 -17.85 20.65
N PHE A 131 -11.21 -18.88 21.48
CA PHE A 131 -12.00 -20.11 21.34
C PHE A 131 -13.31 -20.08 22.14
N GLY A 132 -13.50 -19.12 23.04
CA GLY A 132 -14.68 -19.01 23.88
C GLY A 132 -14.78 -20.14 24.92
N ILE A 133 -13.62 -20.64 25.37
CA ILE A 133 -13.48 -21.71 26.36
C ILE A 133 -12.78 -21.16 27.61
N THR A 134 -12.80 -21.92 28.69
CA THR A 134 -12.12 -21.58 29.93
C THR A 134 -10.60 -21.73 29.81
N VAL A 135 -9.86 -21.03 30.67
CA VAL A 135 -8.41 -21.17 30.79
C VAL A 135 -8.03 -22.62 31.15
N GLU A 136 -8.82 -23.26 32.01
CA GLU A 136 -8.62 -24.66 32.44
C GLU A 136 -8.73 -25.64 31.27
N GLU A 137 -9.68 -25.43 30.36
CA GLU A 137 -9.84 -26.24 29.14
C GLU A 137 -8.65 -26.07 28.18
N VAL A 138 -8.11 -24.85 28.07
CA VAL A 138 -6.88 -24.60 27.28
C VAL A 138 -5.69 -25.31 27.91
N GLU A 139 -5.52 -25.23 29.22
CA GLU A 139 -4.44 -25.93 29.92
C GLU A 139 -4.55 -27.45 29.80
N ALA A 140 -5.76 -28.00 29.89
CA ALA A 140 -6.01 -29.42 29.67
C ALA A 140 -5.62 -29.84 28.24
N ALA A 141 -6.01 -29.06 27.23
CA ALA A 141 -5.65 -29.31 25.83
C ALA A 141 -4.13 -29.29 25.60
N LEU A 142 -3.38 -28.47 26.34
CA LEU A 142 -1.92 -28.40 26.29
C LEU A 142 -1.22 -29.53 27.04
N ARG A 143 -1.82 -30.06 28.12
CA ARG A 143 -1.29 -31.19 28.89
C ARG A 143 -1.51 -32.55 28.21
N GLU A 144 -2.50 -32.66 27.34
CA GLU A 144 -2.86 -33.89 26.61
C GLU A 144 -1.88 -34.22 25.45
N THR A 145 -0.57 -34.05 25.70
CA THR A 145 0.53 -34.29 24.76
C THR A 145 1.07 -35.71 24.89
N ALA A 146 0.44 -36.68 24.21
CA ALA A 146 1.12 -37.87 23.67
C ALA A 146 0.31 -38.46 22.50
N PRO A 147 0.91 -38.56 21.32
CA PRO A 147 1.50 -39.83 20.92
C PRO A 147 3.01 -39.74 20.87
N GLN A 148 3.66 -40.81 21.31
CA GLN A 148 5.04 -41.10 20.98
C GLN A 148 5.16 -41.32 19.47
N ASP A 149 6.16 -40.68 18.86
CA ASP A 149 7.02 -41.24 17.81
C ASP A 149 8.30 -40.40 17.74
#